data_AF-A0A9N9NYQ3-F1
#
_entry.id   AF-A0A9N9NYQ3-F1
#
_cell.length_a   1.000
_cell.length_b   1.000
_cell.length_c   1.000
_cell.angle_alpha   90.00
_cell.angle_beta   90.00
_cell.angle_gamma   90.00
#
_symmetry.space_group_name_H-M   'P 1'
#
loop_
_entity.id
_entity.type
_entity.pdbx_description
1 polymer ?
#
loop_
_entity_poly.entity_id
_entity_poly.type
_entity_poly.pdbx_seq_one_letter_code
_entity_poly.pdbx_strand_id
1 'polypeptide(L)'
;GSSHLKMAYEEVLFPKGIDTVKQGNSELFRFIGDKIMWEAMDINNTCSIHQIVEDTLSEAKHKQWDFNDFIAMSKWKAKGGLAYNKIFMERMRKKIESGEKNSQK
;
A
#
# COMPACT_ATOMS: atom_id res chain seq x y z
N GLY A 1 13.58 23.12 4.22
CA GLY A 1 13.70 22.60 2.85
C GLY A 1 13.72 21.09 2.91
N SER A 2 12.93 20.38 2.09
CA SER A 2 13.06 18.92 1.92
C SER A 2 12.06 18.33 0.90
N SER A 3 10.90 18.94 0.66
CA SER A 3 9.89 18.36 -0.25
C SER A 3 10.37 18.23 -1.71
N HIS A 4 11.10 19.22 -2.21
CA HIS A 4 11.60 19.23 -3.59
C HIS A 4 12.71 18.18 -3.82
N LEU A 5 13.57 17.94 -2.82
CA LEU A 5 14.61 16.92 -2.91
C LEU A 5 14.01 15.51 -2.83
N LYS A 6 12.98 15.32 -1.99
CA LYS A 6 12.28 14.04 -1.88
C LYS A 6 11.60 13.64 -3.19
N MET A 7 10.87 14.58 -3.84
CA MET A 7 10.25 14.31 -5.14
C MET A 7 11.29 14.03 -6.23
N ALA A 8 12.38 14.81 -6.29
CA ALA A 8 13.43 14.61 -7.28
C ALA A 8 14.18 13.29 -7.11
N TYR A 9 14.34 12.78 -5.88
CA TYR A 9 15.04 11.50 -5.63
C TYR A 9 14.17 10.28 -5.95
N GLU A 10 12.88 10.32 -5.58
CA GLU A 10 11.91 9.26 -5.88
C GLU A 10 11.66 9.11 -7.38
N GLU A 11 11.60 10.22 -8.14
CA GLU A 11 11.45 10.20 -9.60
C GLU A 11 12.69 9.63 -10.33
N VAL A 12 13.88 9.78 -9.74
CA VAL A 12 15.16 9.43 -10.41
C VAL A 12 15.61 8.00 -10.10
N LEU A 13 15.41 7.50 -8.89
CA LEU A 13 15.86 6.15 -8.52
C LEU A 13 14.89 5.03 -8.93
N PHE A 14 13.59 5.28 -8.96
CA PHE A 14 12.60 4.24 -9.27
C PHE A 14 11.51 4.69 -10.25
N PRO A 15 11.88 5.02 -11.50
CA PRO A 15 10.96 5.72 -12.40
C PRO A 15 9.76 4.87 -12.83
N LYS A 16 9.91 3.53 -12.94
CA LYS A 16 8.85 2.60 -13.39
C LYS A 16 9.12 1.16 -12.92
N GLY A 17 8.07 0.45 -12.51
CA GLY A 17 8.07 -1.02 -12.36
C GLY A 17 8.02 -1.55 -10.92
N ILE A 18 8.28 -0.71 -9.92
CA ILE A 18 8.14 -1.12 -8.52
C ILE A 18 6.68 -1.06 -8.12
N ASP A 19 6.20 -2.12 -7.47
CA ASP A 19 4.80 -2.24 -7.09
C ASP A 19 4.37 -1.14 -6.14
N THR A 20 5.21 -0.65 -5.22
CA THR A 20 4.88 0.45 -4.28
C THR A 20 4.50 1.76 -4.97
N VAL A 21 5.06 2.05 -6.14
CA VAL A 21 4.79 3.28 -6.93
C VAL A 21 3.50 3.15 -7.75
N LYS A 22 2.91 1.95 -7.86
CA LYS A 22 1.66 1.75 -8.61
C LYS A 22 0.48 2.37 -7.87
N GLN A 23 -0.37 3.05 -8.64
CA GLN A 23 -1.62 3.62 -8.14
C GLN A 23 -2.55 2.50 -7.63
N GLY A 24 -3.12 2.68 -6.43
CA GLY A 24 -4.12 1.78 -5.86
C GLY A 24 -3.63 0.90 -4.71
N ASN A 25 -2.36 0.98 -4.33
CA ASN A 25 -1.91 0.35 -3.09
C ASN A 25 -2.36 1.13 -1.86
N SER A 26 -2.40 0.43 -0.72
CA SER A 26 -2.63 1.03 0.58
C SER A 26 -1.43 1.84 1.05
N GLU A 27 -1.66 2.81 1.93
CA GLU A 27 -0.60 3.60 2.58
C GLU A 27 0.36 2.71 3.37
N LEU A 28 -0.17 1.69 4.05
CA LEU A 28 0.64 0.69 4.74
C LEU A 28 1.65 0.02 3.79
N PHE A 29 1.19 -0.41 2.61
CA PHE A 29 2.06 -1.07 1.64
C PHE A 29 3.15 -0.12 1.12
N ARG A 30 2.77 1.14 0.86
CA ARG A 30 3.73 2.19 0.47
C ARG A 30 4.77 2.44 1.56
N PHE A 31 4.34 2.62 2.79
CA PHE A 31 5.22 2.80 3.94
C PHE A 31 6.24 1.67 4.09
N ILE A 32 5.78 0.41 4.08
CA ILE A 32 6.65 -0.76 4.23
C ILE A 32 7.68 -0.81 3.10
N GLY A 33 7.22 -0.73 1.85
CA GLY A 33 8.12 -0.85 0.70
C GLY A 33 9.10 0.32 0.63
N ASP A 34 8.65 1.55 0.84
CA ASP A 34 9.50 2.73 0.81
C ASP A 34 10.58 2.66 1.89
N LYS A 35 10.22 2.28 3.12
CA LYS A 35 11.16 2.19 4.22
C LYS A 35 12.24 1.12 3.98
N ILE A 36 11.84 -0.06 3.51
CA ILE A 36 12.80 -1.12 3.14
C ILE A 36 13.74 -0.63 2.05
N MET A 37 13.22 0.01 1.00
CA MET A 37 14.05 0.52 -0.11
C MET A 37 15.04 1.57 0.38
N TRP A 38 14.60 2.51 1.21
CA TRP A 38 15.45 3.58 1.73
C TRP A 38 16.55 3.05 2.64
N GLU A 39 16.21 2.15 3.58
CA GLU A 39 17.20 1.57 4.50
C GLU A 39 18.19 0.66 3.77
N ALA A 40 17.72 -0.12 2.78
CA ALA A 40 18.60 -1.00 2.01
C ALA A 40 19.60 -0.24 1.14
N MET A 41 19.24 0.96 0.68
CA MET A 41 20.09 1.79 -0.19
C MET A 41 20.98 2.79 0.57
N ASP A 42 20.86 2.90 1.89
CA ASP A 42 21.71 3.83 2.66
C ASP A 42 23.18 3.43 2.53
N ILE A 43 24.05 4.39 2.19
CA ILE A 43 25.49 4.16 1.97
C ILE A 43 26.20 3.66 3.24
N ASN A 44 25.64 3.94 4.41
CA ASN A 44 26.16 3.52 5.70
C ASN A 44 25.39 2.31 6.26
N ASN A 45 24.52 1.68 5.47
CA ASN A 45 23.76 0.53 5.92
C ASN A 45 24.69 -0.64 6.27
N THR A 46 24.63 -1.09 7.52
CA THR A 46 25.31 -2.29 8.02
C THR A 46 24.36 -3.46 8.26
N CYS A 47 23.06 -3.24 8.12
CA CYS A 47 22.02 -4.24 8.35
C CYS A 47 21.82 -5.13 7.12
N SER A 48 21.54 -6.40 7.36
CA SER A 48 21.06 -7.31 6.31
C SER A 48 19.65 -6.94 5.85
N ILE A 49 19.28 -7.31 4.63
CA ILE A 49 17.92 -7.14 4.11
C ILE A 49 16.88 -7.79 5.03
N HIS A 50 17.20 -8.94 5.62
CA HIS A 50 16.29 -9.60 6.57
C HIS A 50 15.98 -8.71 7.78
N GLN A 51 17.00 -8.11 8.40
CA GLN A 51 16.84 -7.22 9.54
C GLN A 51 16.01 -5.99 9.18
N ILE A 52 16.29 -5.37 8.03
CA ILE A 52 15.53 -4.21 7.54
C ILE A 52 14.04 -4.54 7.37
N VAL A 53 13.73 -5.70 6.80
CA VAL A 53 12.34 -6.15 6.63
C VAL A 53 11.70 -6.41 7.99
N GLU A 54 12.38 -7.11 8.89
CA GLU A 54 11.89 -7.42 10.24
C GLU A 54 11.60 -6.16 11.06
N ASP A 55 12.55 -5.22 11.08
CA ASP A 55 12.44 -3.95 11.79
C ASP A 55 11.31 -3.09 11.20
N THR A 56 11.21 -3.01 9.87
CA THR A 56 10.14 -2.29 9.19
C THR A 56 8.75 -2.87 9.51
N LEU A 57 8.61 -4.20 9.49
CA LEU A 57 7.35 -4.86 9.83
C LEU A 57 7.01 -4.69 11.31
N SER A 58 8.02 -4.73 12.20
CA SER A 58 7.85 -4.45 13.61
C SER A 58 7.36 -3.02 13.83
N GLU A 59 7.94 -2.03 13.15
CA GLU A 59 7.47 -0.64 13.23
C GLU A 59 6.05 -0.49 12.68
N ALA A 60 5.77 -1.07 11.50
CA ALA A 60 4.44 -1.03 10.91
C ALA A 60 3.38 -1.65 11.83
N LYS A 61 3.72 -2.69 12.59
CA LYS A 61 2.82 -3.32 13.57
C LYS A 61 2.50 -2.40 14.75
N HIS A 62 3.45 -1.61 15.24
CA HIS A 62 3.27 -0.78 16.44
C HIS A 62 2.86 0.66 16.13
N LYS A 63 2.95 1.09 14.88
CA LYS A 63 2.48 2.40 14.43
C LYS A 63 0.95 2.51 14.56
N GLN A 64 0.47 3.67 14.97
CA GLN A 64 -0.95 3.99 14.91
C GLN A 64 -1.33 4.33 13.46
N TRP A 65 -2.34 3.64 12.94
CA TRP A 65 -2.84 3.79 11.58
C TRP A 65 -4.29 4.29 11.57
N ASP A 66 -4.64 5.06 10.56
CA ASP A 66 -6.04 5.29 10.21
C ASP A 66 -6.58 4.12 9.38
N PHE A 67 -7.87 3.85 9.45
CA PHE A 67 -8.47 2.78 8.64
C PHE A 67 -8.26 3.01 7.14
N ASN A 68 -8.26 4.27 6.68
CA ASN A 68 -8.02 4.61 5.29
C ASN A 68 -6.62 4.20 4.81
N ASP A 69 -5.64 4.08 5.72
CA ASP A 69 -4.28 3.68 5.38
C ASP A 69 -4.19 2.22 4.91
N PHE A 70 -5.21 1.41 5.20
CA PHE A 70 -5.30 0.01 4.76
C PHE A 70 -6.06 -0.15 3.44
N ILE A 71 -6.71 0.89 2.94
CA ILE A 71 -7.57 0.80 1.76
C ILE A 71 -6.72 0.72 0.50
N ALA A 72 -6.84 -0.40 -0.21
CA ALA A 72 -6.34 -0.55 -1.57
C ALA A 72 -7.48 -0.29 -2.58
N MET A 73 -7.15 0.39 -3.67
CA MET A 73 -8.06 0.67 -4.77
C MET A 73 -7.64 -0.09 -6.02
N SER A 74 -8.61 -0.53 -6.81
CA SER A 74 -8.31 -1.12 -8.10
C SER A 74 -9.35 -0.76 -9.14
N LYS A 75 -8.92 -0.74 -10.41
CA LYS A 75 -9.82 -0.46 -11.53
C LYS A 75 -10.66 -1.70 -11.83
N TRP A 76 -11.98 -1.56 -11.74
CA TRP A 76 -12.90 -2.59 -12.16
C TRP A 76 -12.87 -2.78 -13.68
N LYS A 77 -12.98 -4.03 -14.15
CA LYS A 77 -13.09 -4.39 -15.57
C LYS A 77 -14.16 -5.45 -15.74
N ALA A 78 -15.06 -5.25 -16.71
CA ALA A 78 -16.14 -6.17 -17.03
C ALA A 78 -15.64 -7.57 -17.47
N LYS A 79 -14.55 -7.61 -18.24
CA LYS A 79 -13.90 -8.85 -18.71
C LYS A 79 -12.41 -8.84 -18.38
N GLY A 80 -11.87 -9.98 -17.95
CA GLY A 80 -10.44 -10.12 -17.62
C GLY A 80 -9.98 -9.33 -16.38
N GLY A 81 -10.91 -8.84 -15.56
CA GLY A 81 -10.59 -8.20 -14.27
C GLY A 81 -10.20 -9.21 -13.18
N LEU A 82 -9.66 -8.68 -12.08
CA LEU A 82 -9.23 -9.46 -10.93
C LEU A 82 -10.41 -10.15 -10.24
N ALA A 83 -10.22 -11.40 -9.80
CA ALA A 83 -11.28 -12.22 -9.21
C ALA A 83 -11.88 -11.58 -7.94
N TYR A 84 -11.05 -10.97 -7.10
CA TYR A 84 -11.48 -10.30 -5.87
C TYR A 84 -12.42 -9.12 -6.13
N ASN A 85 -12.22 -8.37 -7.22
CA ASN A 85 -13.13 -7.27 -7.58
C ASN A 85 -14.52 -7.79 -7.93
N LYS A 86 -14.61 -8.95 -8.59
CA LYS A 86 -15.90 -9.57 -8.91
C LYS A 86 -16.61 -10.00 -7.62
N ILE A 87 -15.90 -10.70 -6.73
CA ILE A 87 -16.43 -11.15 -5.44
C ILE A 87 -16.89 -9.95 -4.59
N PHE A 88 -16.07 -8.90 -4.51
CA PHE A 88 -16.42 -7.68 -3.78
C PHE A 88 -17.69 -7.04 -4.33
N MET A 89 -17.79 -6.87 -5.64
CA MET A 89 -18.96 -6.28 -6.29
C MET A 89 -20.22 -7.14 -6.13
N GLU A 90 -20.11 -8.46 -6.23
CA GLU A 90 -21.22 -9.39 -5.99
C GLU A 90 -21.73 -9.31 -4.55
N ARG A 91 -20.83 -9.24 -3.57
CA ARG A 91 -21.19 -9.03 -2.16
C ARG A 91 -21.89 -7.70 -1.95
N MET A 92 -21.37 -6.62 -2.54
CA MET A 92 -21.98 -5.30 -2.44
C MET A 92 -23.37 -5.27 -3.07
N ARG A 93 -23.57 -5.94 -4.22
CA ARG A 93 -24.89 -6.05 -4.86
C ARG A 93 -25.88 -6.80 -3.98
N LYS A 94 -25.50 -7.98 -3.48
CA LYS A 94 -26.35 -8.78 -2.58
C LYS A 94 -26.79 -8.00 -1.34
N LYS A 95 -25.89 -7.19 -0.77
CA LYS A 95 -26.17 -6.34 0.39
C LYS A 95 -27.18 -5.23 0.08
N ILE A 96 -27.07 -4.63 -1.11
CA ILE A 96 -28.03 -3.62 -1.56
C ILE A 96 -29.42 -4.26 -1.77
N GLU A 97 -29.45 -5.45 -2.37
CA GLU A 97 -30.68 -6.22 -2.62
C GLU A 97 -31.33 -6.73 -1.32
N SER A 98 -30.54 -7.08 -0.30
CA SER A 98 -31.05 -7.56 0.99
C SER A 98 -31.59 -6.46 1.91
N GLY A 99 -31.35 -5.18 1.59
CA GLY A 99 -31.78 -4.06 2.43
C GLY A 99 -31.05 -3.94 3.77
N GLU A 100 -29.93 -4.67 3.95
CA GLU A 100 -29.12 -4.60 5.17
C GLU A 100 -28.45 -3.22 5.28
N LYS A 101 -29.00 -2.37 6.15
CA LYS A 101 -28.40 -1.08 6.49
C LYS A 101 -27.11 -1.30 7.29
N ASN A 102 -26.11 -0.47 7.03
CA ASN A 102 -24.92 -0.40 7.88
C ASN A 102 -25.33 0.11 9.26
N SER A 103 -25.46 -0.80 10.22
CA SER A 103 -25.44 -0.46 11.64
C SER A 103 -24.01 -0.02 11.98
N GLN A 104 -23.72 1.27 11.81
CA GLN A 104 -22.56 1.87 12.48
C GLN A 104 -22.93 2.01 13.95
N LYS A 105 -22.20 1.31 14.80
CA LYS A 105 -22.23 1.43 16.25
C LYS A 105 -20.89 1.99 16.71
#